data_AF-A0A1G8XS35-F1
#
_entry.id   AF-A0A1G8XS35-F1
#
_cell.length_a   1.000
_cell.length_b   1.000
_cell.length_c   1.000
_cell.angle_alpha   90.00
_cell.angle_beta   90.00
_cell.angle_gamma   90.00
#
_symmetry.space_group_name_H-M   'P 1'
#
loop_
_entity.id
_entity.type
_entity.pdbx_description
1 polymer ?
#
loop_
_entity_poly.entity_id
_entity_poly.type
_entity_poly.pdbx_seq_one_letter_code
_entity_poly.pdbx_strand_id
1 'polypeptide(L)'
;MNRVFAVLTFGPFLIWAFCAVGVILLSDLRGCVIQEGFANPCQVAGVEIGVLAYSMGVFAAWGLLMVLPFSLGSGLLWAIVALVAHLIRRRG
;
A
#
# COMPACT_ATOMS: atom_id res chain seq x y z
N MET A 1 -5.28 1.31 23.06
CA MET A 1 -3.92 1.22 22.47
C MET A 1 -3.90 0.57 21.07
N ASN A 2 -5.04 0.54 20.33
CA ASN A 2 -5.17 -0.28 19.10
C ASN A 2 -5.12 0.53 17.79
N ARG A 3 -5.37 1.86 17.82
CA ARG A 3 -5.48 2.67 16.59
C ARG A 3 -4.14 2.76 15.85
N VAL A 4 -3.04 2.92 16.57
CA VAL A 4 -1.70 3.01 15.97
C VAL A 4 -1.33 1.70 15.27
N PHE A 5 -1.51 0.55 15.93
CA PHE A 5 -1.26 -0.76 15.32
C PHE A 5 -2.18 -1.01 14.12
N ALA A 6 -3.46 -0.64 14.20
CA ALA A 6 -4.37 -0.76 13.06
C ALA A 6 -3.91 0.10 11.87
N VAL A 7 -3.46 1.34 12.11
CA VAL A 7 -2.94 2.21 11.04
C VAL A 7 -1.64 1.63 10.45
N LEU A 8 -0.73 1.11 11.28
CA LEU A 8 0.53 0.53 10.81
C LEU A 8 0.33 -0.78 10.02
N THR A 9 -0.67 -1.57 10.38
CA THR A 9 -0.97 -2.84 9.69
C THR A 9 -1.79 -2.63 8.42
N PHE A 10 -2.82 -1.76 8.44
CA PHE A 10 -3.72 -1.60 7.28
C PHE A 10 -3.34 -0.42 6.38
N GLY A 11 -2.69 0.61 6.90
CA GLY A 11 -2.33 1.82 6.14
C GLY A 11 -1.49 1.51 4.89
N PRO A 12 -0.41 0.72 4.98
CA PRO A 12 0.40 0.36 3.82
C PRO A 12 -0.39 -0.40 2.75
N PHE A 13 -1.30 -1.30 3.15
CA PHE A 13 -2.19 -2.00 2.22
C PHE A 13 -3.18 -1.06 1.53
N LEU A 14 -3.72 -0.07 2.25
CA LEU A 14 -4.62 0.92 1.68
C LEU A 14 -3.90 1.80 0.64
N ILE A 15 -2.67 2.22 0.94
CA ILE A 15 -1.85 3.00 0.00
C ILE A 15 -1.52 2.16 -1.24
N TRP A 16 -1.13 0.90 -1.06
CA TRP A 16 -0.87 -0.01 -2.18
C TRP A 16 -2.12 -0.25 -3.02
N ALA A 17 -3.26 -0.51 -2.40
CA ALA A 17 -4.53 -0.71 -3.10
C ALA A 17 -4.93 0.54 -3.88
N PHE A 18 -4.74 1.73 -3.30
CA PHE A 18 -4.97 3.00 -4.00
C PHE A 18 -4.10 3.14 -5.25
N CYS A 19 -2.81 2.81 -5.15
CA CYS A 19 -1.90 2.82 -6.31
C CYS A 19 -2.33 1.81 -7.39
N ALA A 20 -2.68 0.58 -6.99
CA ALA A 20 -3.12 -0.46 -7.92
C ALA A 20 -4.42 -0.06 -8.66
N VAL A 21 -5.41 0.46 -7.93
CA VAL A 21 -6.65 0.96 -8.53
C VAL A 21 -6.36 2.14 -9.47
N GLY A 22 -5.50 3.06 -9.06
CA GLY A 22 -5.11 4.19 -9.90
C GLY A 22 -4.50 3.73 -11.24
N VAL A 23 -3.60 2.75 -11.23
CA VAL A 23 -3.00 2.19 -12.45
C VAL A 23 -4.07 1.61 -13.39
N ILE A 24 -5.01 0.82 -12.84
CA ILE A 24 -6.12 0.24 -13.63
C ILE A 24 -6.98 1.35 -14.25
N LEU A 25 -7.36 2.36 -13.46
CA LEU A 25 -8.19 3.46 -13.95
C LEU A 25 -7.47 4.30 -15.02
N LEU A 26 -6.17 4.57 -14.85
CA LEU A 26 -5.39 5.31 -15.84
C LEU A 26 -5.20 4.52 -17.15
N SER A 27 -4.99 3.21 -17.04
CA SER A 27 -4.87 2.33 -18.20
C SER A 27 -6.20 2.23 -18.95
N ASP A 28 -7.28 1.86 -18.26
CA ASP A 28 -8.55 1.51 -18.90
C ASP A 28 -9.36 2.73 -19.34
N LEU A 29 -9.38 3.80 -18.54
CA LEU A 29 -10.24 4.97 -18.82
C LEU A 29 -9.53 6.06 -19.64
N ARG A 30 -8.19 6.11 -19.58
CA ARG A 30 -7.41 7.17 -20.23
C ARG A 30 -6.44 6.65 -21.29
N GLY A 31 -6.32 5.33 -21.44
CA GLY A 31 -5.44 4.71 -22.44
C GLY A 31 -3.96 4.93 -22.17
N CYS A 32 -3.60 5.26 -20.93
CA CYS A 32 -2.20 5.56 -20.61
C CYS A 32 -1.38 4.27 -20.50
N VAL A 33 -0.27 4.23 -21.24
CA VAL A 33 0.64 3.09 -21.24
C VAL A 33 1.55 3.18 -20.01
N ILE A 34 1.24 2.37 -19.00
CA ILE A 34 2.04 2.29 -17.76
C ILE A 34 2.95 1.07 -17.87
N GLN A 35 4.23 1.29 -17.65
CA GLN A 35 5.24 0.22 -17.67
C GLN A 35 6.40 0.56 -16.74
N GLU A 36 7.18 -0.46 -16.42
CA GLU A 36 8.04 -0.47 -15.23
C GLU A 36 9.43 0.12 -15.48
N GLY A 37 9.84 0.23 -16.75
CA GLY A 37 11.18 0.64 -17.14
C GLY A 37 11.37 2.14 -17.39
N PHE A 38 10.31 2.88 -17.74
CA PHE A 38 10.36 4.31 -18.06
C PHE A 38 8.99 4.98 -17.93
N ALA A 39 9.00 6.30 -17.69
CA ALA A 39 7.79 7.11 -17.64
C ALA A 39 7.33 7.49 -19.06
N ASN A 40 6.12 7.09 -19.42
CA ASN A 40 5.48 7.49 -20.66
C ASN A 40 4.70 8.79 -20.49
N PRO A 41 4.72 9.69 -21.48
CA PRO A 41 3.89 10.88 -21.44
C PRO A 41 2.41 10.47 -21.41
N CYS A 42 1.72 10.86 -20.36
CA CYS A 42 0.29 10.61 -20.16
C CYS A 42 -0.36 11.91 -19.72
N GLN A 43 -1.27 12.45 -20.52
CA GLN A 43 -1.92 13.72 -20.25
C GLN A 43 -3.38 13.50 -19.88
N VAL A 44 -3.77 13.91 -18.68
CA VAL A 44 -5.14 13.80 -18.17
C VAL A 44 -5.64 15.18 -17.82
N ALA A 45 -6.75 15.59 -18.44
CA ALA A 45 -7.35 16.93 -18.26
C ALA A 45 -6.34 18.08 -18.48
N GLY A 46 -5.40 17.92 -19.43
CA GLY A 46 -4.37 18.91 -19.75
C GLY A 46 -3.13 18.87 -18.84
N VAL A 47 -3.15 18.08 -17.76
CA VAL A 47 -2.01 17.90 -16.84
C VAL A 47 -1.20 16.67 -17.25
N GLU A 48 0.11 16.82 -17.36
CA GLU A 48 1.05 15.72 -17.56
C GLU A 48 1.19 14.95 -16.24
N ILE A 49 0.82 13.67 -16.24
CA ILE A 49 0.86 12.78 -15.08
C ILE A 49 1.67 11.51 -15.35
N GLY A 50 2.49 11.47 -16.40
CA GLY A 50 3.25 10.29 -16.81
C GLY A 50 4.20 9.80 -15.72
N VAL A 51 4.90 10.73 -15.05
CA VAL A 51 5.79 10.40 -13.92
C VAL A 51 5.02 9.86 -12.71
N LEU A 52 3.83 10.40 -12.45
CA LEU A 52 2.96 9.93 -11.37
C LEU A 52 2.45 8.52 -11.68
N ALA A 53 1.94 8.31 -12.90
CA ALA A 53 1.43 7.02 -13.36
C ALA A 53 2.52 5.93 -13.33
N TYR A 54 3.75 6.28 -13.74
CA TYR A 54 4.93 5.44 -13.63
C TYR A 54 5.20 5.03 -12.18
N SER A 55 5.25 6.01 -11.28
CA SER A 55 5.54 5.78 -9.85
C SER A 55 4.46 4.91 -9.20
N MET A 56 3.19 5.13 -9.55
CA MET A 56 2.07 4.28 -9.11
C MET A 56 2.17 2.85 -9.67
N GLY A 57 2.58 2.70 -10.94
CA GLY A 57 2.83 1.41 -11.58
C GLY A 57 3.91 0.61 -10.88
N VAL A 58 5.07 1.22 -10.64
CA VAL A 58 6.19 0.58 -9.91
C VAL A 58 5.76 0.20 -8.49
N PHE A 59 5.06 1.08 -7.78
CA PHE A 59 4.59 0.77 -6.44
C PHE A 59 3.49 -0.29 -6.41
N ALA A 60 2.62 -0.35 -7.42
CA ALA A 60 1.61 -1.40 -7.53
C ALA A 60 2.24 -2.77 -7.79
N ALA A 61 3.21 -2.84 -8.72
CA ALA A 61 3.89 -4.09 -9.08
C ALA A 61 4.81 -4.61 -7.97
N TRP A 62 5.62 -3.73 -7.37
CA TRP A 62 6.68 -4.13 -6.45
C TRP A 62 6.41 -3.76 -4.99
N GLY A 63 5.49 -2.85 -4.72
CA GLY A 63 5.22 -2.35 -3.37
C GLY A 63 4.73 -3.44 -2.42
N LEU A 64 4.09 -4.51 -2.92
CA LEU A 64 3.65 -5.62 -2.09
C LEU A 64 4.83 -6.31 -1.38
N LEU A 65 6.03 -6.35 -2.00
CA LEU A 65 7.24 -6.91 -1.39
C LEU A 65 7.66 -6.16 -0.12
N MET A 66 7.36 -4.86 -0.03
CA MET A 66 7.66 -4.04 1.16
C MET A 66 6.47 -3.98 2.12
N VAL A 67 5.25 -3.91 1.57
CA VAL A 67 4.00 -3.82 2.34
C VAL A 67 3.73 -5.07 3.16
N LEU A 68 3.95 -6.27 2.58
CA LEU A 68 3.75 -7.55 3.27
C LEU A 68 4.58 -7.68 4.56
N PRO A 69 5.93 -7.63 4.52
CA PRO A 69 6.74 -7.82 5.72
C PRO A 69 6.49 -6.74 6.77
N PHE A 70 6.26 -5.49 6.36
CA PHE A 70 5.98 -4.39 7.29
C PHE A 70 4.62 -4.55 7.98
N SER A 71 3.57 -4.86 7.21
CA SER A 71 2.21 -5.00 7.74
C SER A 71 2.07 -6.27 8.57
N LEU A 72 2.67 -7.39 8.14
CA LEU A 72 2.72 -8.62 8.92
C LEU A 72 3.54 -8.44 10.20
N GLY A 73 4.69 -7.77 10.13
CA GLY A 73 5.52 -7.50 11.31
C GLY A 73 4.77 -6.68 12.36
N SER A 74 4.11 -5.60 11.95
CA SER A 74 3.31 -4.77 12.88
C SER A 74 2.11 -5.52 13.45
N GLY A 75 1.40 -6.30 12.63
CA GLY A 75 0.26 -7.11 13.07
C GLY A 75 0.68 -8.23 14.03
N LEU A 76 1.80 -8.90 13.77
CA LEU A 76 2.34 -9.95 14.61
C LEU A 76 2.80 -9.40 15.97
N LEU A 77 3.52 -8.27 15.97
CA LEU A 77 3.90 -7.58 17.20
C LEU A 77 2.69 -7.21 18.04
N TRP A 78 1.64 -6.69 17.41
CA TRP A 78 0.39 -6.39 18.10
C TRP A 78 -0.26 -7.64 18.70
N ALA A 79 -0.33 -8.74 17.96
CA ALA A 79 -0.89 -10.00 18.43
C ALA A 79 -0.11 -10.56 19.64
N ILE A 80 1.22 -10.49 19.61
CA ILE A 80 2.08 -10.92 20.72
C ILE A 80 1.83 -10.05 21.96
N VAL A 81 1.82 -8.72 21.82
CA VAL A 81 1.58 -7.80 22.95
C VAL A 81 0.18 -8.03 23.54
N ALA A 82 -0.83 -8.21 22.70
CA ALA A 82 -2.19 -8.48 23.13
C ALA A 82 -2.29 -9.83 23.88
N LEU A 83 -1.62 -10.87 23.37
CA LEU A 83 -1.59 -12.19 23.99
C LEU A 83 -0.90 -12.13 25.37
N VAL A 84 0.27 -11.50 25.46
CA VAL A 84 1.02 -11.36 26.73
C VAL A 84 0.18 -10.58 27.75
N ALA A 85 -0.43 -9.46 27.36
CA ALA A 85 -1.29 -8.69 28.25
C ALA A 85 -2.50 -9.49 28.74
N HIS A 86 -3.09 -10.33 27.88
CA HIS A 86 -4.21 -11.20 28.25
C HIS A 86 -3.79 -12.30 29.22
N LEU A 87 -2.63 -12.92 29.01
CA LEU A 87 -2.09 -13.96 29.90
C LEU A 87 -1.74 -13.40 31.29
N ILE A 88 -1.14 -12.20 31.35
CA ILE A 88 -0.83 -11.53 32.63
C ILE A 88 -2.11 -11.23 33.41
N ARG A 89 -3.15 -10.70 32.74
CA ARG A 89 -4.45 -10.41 33.39
C ARG A 89 -5.20 -11.64 33.88
N ARG A 90 -4.95 -12.82 33.28
CA ARG A 90 -5.56 -14.08 33.73
C ARG A 90 -4.84 -14.73 34.91
N ARG A 91 -3.62 -14.31 35.20
CA ARG A 91 -2.77 -14.90 36.24
C ARG A 91 -2.76 -14.11 37.55
N GLY A 92 -3.23 -12.86 37.51
CA GLY A 92 -3.43 -11.98 38.68
C GLY A 92 -4.88 -11.93 39.11
#